data_AF-H0GQ16-F1
#
_entry.id   AF-H0GQ16-F1
#
_cell.length_a   1.000
_cell.length_b   1.000
_cell.length_c   1.000
_cell.angle_alpha   90.00
_cell.angle_beta   90.00
_cell.angle_gamma   90.00
#
_symmetry.space_group_name_H-M   'P 1'
#
loop_
_entity.id
_entity.type
_entity.pdbx_description
1 polymer ?
#
loop_
_entity_poly.entity_id
_entity_poly.type
_entity_poly.pdbx_seq_one_letter_code
_entity_poly.pdbx_strand_id
1 'polypeptide(L)'
;MRKFLTSKRLDKWGQEFPWIQFEVMRKSGHPLLRTEYTNGREKVICVRNLNIDNVENKLKLLKDSDGDILRRRTKNDNVESLNSSVRGIWSPLHAAKRHRI
;
A
#
# COMPACT_ATOMS: atom_id res chain seq x y z
N MET A 1 -5.71 16.18 -13.57
CA MET A 1 -5.25 16.92 -12.37
C MET A 1 -6.00 18.23 -12.12
N ARG A 2 -5.83 19.30 -12.92
CA ARG A 2 -6.50 20.60 -12.65
C ARG A 2 -8.02 20.48 -12.43
N LYS A 3 -8.71 19.76 -13.31
CA LYS A 3 -10.16 19.48 -13.16
C LYS A 3 -10.50 18.76 -11.85
N PHE A 4 -9.65 17.84 -11.37
CA PHE A 4 -9.85 17.15 -10.09
C PHE A 4 -9.81 18.14 -8.92
N LEU A 5 -8.78 19.01 -8.89
CA LEU A 5 -8.62 20.05 -7.86
C LEU A 5 -9.80 21.04 -7.85
N THR A 6 -10.36 21.40 -9.01
CA THR A 6 -11.50 22.34 -9.09
C THR A 6 -12.86 21.70 -8.79
N SER A 7 -13.01 20.39 -8.96
CA SER A 7 -14.32 19.68 -8.93
C SER A 7 -14.92 19.44 -7.54
N LYS A 8 -14.43 20.09 -6.47
CA LYS A 8 -14.78 19.82 -5.05
C LYS A 8 -14.55 18.38 -4.57
N ARG A 9 -13.98 17.51 -5.41
CA ARG A 9 -13.66 16.13 -5.04
C ARG A 9 -12.58 16.11 -3.96
N LEU A 10 -11.55 16.93 -4.08
CA LEU A 10 -10.51 17.02 -3.06
C LEU A 10 -11.06 17.40 -1.68
N ASP A 11 -12.03 18.31 -1.62
CA ASP A 11 -12.66 18.72 -0.35
C ASP A 11 -13.38 17.54 0.31
N LYS A 12 -14.12 16.74 -0.49
CA LYS A 12 -14.77 15.51 0.00
C LYS A 12 -13.75 14.50 0.53
N TRP A 13 -12.62 14.33 -0.17
CA TRP A 13 -11.53 13.47 0.28
C TRP A 13 -10.92 13.94 1.60
N GLY A 14 -10.73 15.25 1.78
CA GLY A 14 -10.27 15.81 3.05
C GLY A 14 -11.24 15.61 4.20
N GLN A 15 -12.55 15.64 3.93
CA GLN A 15 -13.58 15.34 4.92
C GLN A 15 -13.66 13.85 5.27
N GLU A 16 -13.51 12.97 4.28
CA GLU A 16 -13.55 11.52 4.47
C GLU A 16 -12.30 10.99 5.20
N PHE A 17 -11.14 11.60 4.93
CA PHE A 17 -9.84 11.16 5.46
C PHE A 17 -9.10 12.29 6.20
N PRO A 18 -9.63 12.74 7.37
CA PRO A 18 -9.06 13.87 8.11
C PRO A 18 -7.67 13.59 8.71
N TRP A 19 -7.26 12.32 8.82
CA TRP A 19 -5.93 11.92 9.26
C TRP A 19 -4.85 12.05 8.17
N ILE A 20 -5.22 12.43 6.95
CA ILE A 20 -4.29 12.64 5.83
C ILE A 20 -4.30 14.11 5.44
N GLN A 21 -3.11 14.70 5.42
CA GLN A 21 -2.92 16.04 4.89
C GLN A 21 -2.76 16.00 3.37
N PHE A 22 -3.51 16.86 2.67
CA PHE A 22 -3.40 17.03 1.22
C PHE A 22 -2.66 18.32 0.88
N GLU A 23 -1.38 18.20 0.52
CA GLU A 23 -0.59 19.34 0.04
C GLU A 23 -0.80 19.56 -1.47
N VAL A 24 -1.09 20.80 -1.88
CA VAL A 24 -1.26 21.16 -3.29
C VAL A 24 -0.13 22.11 -3.71
N MET A 25 0.75 21.61 -4.59
CA MET A 25 1.91 22.36 -5.07
C MET A 25 1.87 22.57 -6.58
N ARG A 26 2.20 23.79 -7.03
CA ARG A 26 2.38 24.09 -8.46
C ARG A 26 3.85 23.94 -8.84
N LYS A 27 4.15 23.00 -9.75
CA LYS A 27 5.49 22.80 -10.34
C LYS A 27 5.41 22.74 -11.86
N SER A 28 6.53 23.02 -12.53
CA SER A 28 6.68 22.73 -13.97
C SER A 28 6.77 21.22 -14.21
N GLY A 29 6.38 20.76 -15.40
CA GLY A 29 6.41 19.35 -15.79
C GLY A 29 5.05 18.63 -15.72
N HIS A 30 5.09 17.30 -15.62
CA HIS A 30 3.89 16.46 -15.56
C HIS A 30 3.25 16.47 -14.16
N PRO A 31 1.92 16.35 -14.05
CA PRO A 31 1.25 16.28 -12.75
C PRO A 31 1.61 14.97 -12.03
N LEU A 32 1.88 15.08 -10.74
CA LEU A 32 2.27 13.97 -9.87
C LEU A 32 1.27 13.83 -8.72
N LEU A 33 1.05 12.60 -8.30
CA LEU A 33 0.56 12.28 -6.96
C LEU A 33 1.73 11.70 -6.17
N ARG A 34 2.03 12.32 -5.04
CA ARG A 34 3.10 11.95 -4.13
C ARG A 34 2.48 11.65 -2.78
N THR A 35 2.81 10.52 -2.19
CA THR A 35 2.36 10.13 -0.84
C THR A 35 3.51 9.73 0.03
N GLU A 36 3.45 10.15 1.28
CA GLU A 36 4.37 9.79 2.35
C GLU A 36 3.66 8.82 3.31
N TYR A 37 4.34 7.76 3.70
CA TYR A 37 3.81 6.71 4.57
C TYR A 37 4.49 6.70 5.94
N THR A 38 3.85 6.09 6.93
CA THR A 38 4.36 6.01 8.31
C THR A 38 5.67 5.24 8.45
N ASN A 39 6.00 4.37 7.48
CA ASN A 39 7.27 3.66 7.40
C ASN A 39 8.41 4.51 6.79
N GLY A 40 8.17 5.80 6.51
CA GLY A 40 9.13 6.74 5.91
C GLY A 40 9.34 6.57 4.41
N ARG A 41 8.61 5.66 3.76
CA ARG A 41 8.66 5.50 2.30
C ARG A 41 7.74 6.48 1.61
N GLU A 42 8.07 6.73 0.34
CA GLU A 42 7.31 7.59 -0.55
C GLU A 42 6.87 6.80 -1.79
N LYS A 43 5.62 6.98 -2.23
CA LYS A 43 5.18 6.52 -3.55
C LYS A 43 4.81 7.72 -4.42
N VAL A 44 5.32 7.73 -5.64
CA VAL A 44 5.10 8.80 -6.62
C VAL A 44 4.51 8.22 -7.89
N ILE A 45 3.34 8.70 -8.28
CA ILE A 45 2.67 8.32 -9.53
C ILE A 45 2.52 9.54 -10.41
N CYS A 46 3.10 9.47 -11.62
CA CYS A 46 2.84 10.44 -12.67
C CYS A 46 1.45 10.19 -13.26
N VAL A 47 0.59 11.22 -13.23
CA VAL A 47 -0.81 11.16 -13.71
C VAL A 47 -1.00 11.98 -14.98
N ARG A 48 0.03 12.03 -15.83
CA ARG A 48 -0.03 12.73 -17.13
C ARG A 48 -1.19 12.18 -17.97
N ASN A 49 -1.91 13.09 -18.63
CA ASN A 49 -2.98 12.76 -19.57
C ASN A 49 -4.13 11.89 -19.00
N LEU A 50 -4.21 11.70 -17.67
CA LEU A 50 -5.34 11.02 -17.04
C LEU A 50 -6.53 11.97 -16.89
N ASN A 51 -7.73 11.43 -17.10
CA ASN A 51 -9.00 12.11 -16.80
C ASN A 51 -9.20 12.22 -15.27
N ILE A 52 -10.31 12.85 -14.86
CA ILE A 52 -10.58 13.12 -13.44
C ILE A 52 -10.72 11.82 -12.64
N ASP A 53 -11.51 10.88 -13.14
CA ASP A 53 -11.83 9.63 -12.45
C ASP A 53 -10.59 8.73 -12.32
N ASN A 54 -9.73 8.70 -13.35
CA ASN A 54 -8.47 7.97 -13.31
C ASN A 54 -7.46 8.58 -12.33
N VAL A 55 -7.45 9.91 -12.16
CA VAL A 55 -6.64 10.56 -11.12
C VAL A 55 -7.14 10.17 -9.74
N GLU A 56 -8.46 10.18 -9.54
CA GLU A 56 -9.08 9.78 -8.27
C GLU A 56 -8.83 8.30 -7.95
N ASN A 57 -8.92 7.41 -8.94
CA ASN A 57 -8.58 6.00 -8.77
C ASN A 57 -7.12 5.78 -8.39
N LYS A 58 -6.19 6.61 -8.91
CA LYS A 58 -4.78 6.56 -8.51
C LYS A 58 -4.57 7.13 -7.11
N LEU A 59 -5.32 8.15 -6.70
CA LEU A 59 -5.31 8.65 -5.32
C LEU A 59 -5.81 7.58 -4.35
N LYS A 60 -6.89 6.87 -4.70
CA LYS A 60 -7.41 5.73 -3.94
C LYS A 60 -6.40 4.60 -3.82
N LEU A 61 -5.74 4.22 -4.91
CA LEU A 61 -4.67 3.21 -4.88
C LEU A 61 -3.55 3.61 -3.91
N LEU A 62 -3.13 4.88 -3.90
CA LEU A 62 -2.07 5.34 -3.01
C LEU A 62 -2.51 5.35 -1.55
N LYS A 63 -3.75 5.76 -1.28
CA LYS A 63 -4.40 5.76 0.03
C LYS A 63 -4.55 4.36 0.63
N ASP A 64 -4.90 3.38 -0.20
CA ASP A 64 -5.16 1.99 0.24
C ASP A 64 -3.85 1.19 0.45
N SER A 65 -2.71 1.72 -0.01
CA SER A 65 -1.40 1.07 0.18
C SER A 65 -0.86 1.33 1.57
N ASP A 66 -0.17 0.35 2.13
CA ASP A 66 0.58 0.40 3.39
C ASP A 66 1.96 1.09 3.29
N GLY A 67 2.39 1.47 2.09
CA GLY A 67 3.71 2.04 1.86
C GLY A 67 4.84 1.02 1.73
N ASP A 68 4.58 -0.29 1.86
CA ASP A 68 5.63 -1.30 1.68
C ASP A 68 6.03 -1.41 0.19
N ILE A 69 7.24 -1.92 -0.02
CA ILE A 69 7.81 -2.15 -1.34
C ILE A 69 7.10 -3.33 -1.99
N LEU A 70 6.81 -3.20 -3.28
CA LEU A 70 6.24 -4.30 -4.04
C LEU A 70 7.22 -5.47 -4.06
N ARG A 71 6.75 -6.63 -3.60
CA ARG A 71 7.53 -7.87 -3.56
C ARG A 71 6.78 -9.01 -4.21
N ARG A 72 7.53 -9.92 -4.83
CA ARG A 72 6.97 -11.16 -5.38
C ARG A 72 6.68 -12.11 -4.22
N ARG A 73 5.47 -12.65 -4.18
CA ARG A 73 5.07 -13.72 -3.25
C ARG A 73 5.18 -15.06 -3.97
N THR A 74 5.67 -16.07 -3.26
CA THR A 74 5.68 -17.44 -3.77
C THR A 74 4.34 -18.12 -3.51
N LYS A 75 4.12 -19.29 -4.14
CA LYS A 75 2.89 -20.05 -3.96
C LYS A 75 2.72 -20.46 -2.48
N ASN A 76 1.54 -20.19 -1.92
CA ASN A 76 1.14 -20.49 -0.54
C ASN A 76 1.93 -19.74 0.56
N ASP A 77 2.65 -18.67 0.21
CA ASP A 77 3.21 -17.73 1.17
C ASP A 77 2.16 -16.68 1.54
N ASN A 78 1.31 -17.01 2.52
CA ASN A 78 0.11 -16.23 2.87
C ASN A 78 0.23 -15.47 4.18
N VAL A 79 0.95 -16.01 5.18
CA VAL A 79 0.96 -15.51 6.55
C VAL A 79 2.35 -15.11 7.00
N GLU A 80 2.45 -14.00 7.72
CA GLU A 80 3.68 -13.51 8.35
C GLU A 80 3.44 -13.41 9.84
N SER A 81 4.17 -14.19 10.63
CA SER A 81 4.00 -14.23 12.08
C SER A 81 5.35 -14.07 12.76
N LEU A 82 5.35 -13.26 13.83
CA LEU A 82 6.46 -13.13 14.76
C LEU A 82 6.31 -14.10 15.94
N ASN A 83 5.19 -14.82 16.03
CA ASN A 83 4.86 -15.69 17.16
C ASN A 83 5.51 -17.07 16.99
N SER A 84 5.83 -17.71 18.11
CA SER A 84 6.29 -19.10 18.12
C SER A 84 5.14 -20.07 17.79
N SER A 85 5.50 -21.22 17.19
CA SER A 85 4.54 -22.28 16.87
C SER A 85 3.92 -22.86 18.15
N VAL A 86 2.58 -22.91 18.20
CA VAL A 86 1.81 -23.42 19.34
C VAL A 86 2.10 -24.89 19.65
N ARG A 87 2.33 -25.72 18.62
CA ARG A 87 2.57 -27.17 18.76
C ARG A 87 4.06 -27.54 18.83
N GLY A 88 4.94 -26.54 18.85
CA GLY A 88 6.38 -26.71 18.67
C GLY A 88 6.78 -26.97 17.21
N ILE A 89 8.05 -27.31 17.03
CA ILE A 89 8.62 -27.73 15.74
C ILE A 89 8.81 -29.24 15.78
N TRP A 90 8.58 -29.90 14.64
CA TRP A 90 8.72 -31.35 14.53
C TRP A 90 10.13 -31.81 14.94
N SER A 91 10.22 -32.90 15.70
CA SER A 91 11.46 -33.53 16.12
C SER A 91 11.40 -35.05 15.85
N PRO A 92 12.43 -35.65 15.22
CA PRO A 92 12.41 -37.08 14.89
C PRO A 92 12.40 -37.98 16.12
N LEU A 93 12.98 -37.52 17.24
CA LEU A 93 13.04 -38.27 18.50
C LEU A 93 11.70 -38.27 19.25
N HIS A 94 10.85 -37.27 18.99
CA HIS A 94 9.54 -37.08 19.63
C HIS A 94 8.37 -37.38 18.68
N ALA A 95 8.66 -37.93 17.50
CA ALA A 95 7.64 -38.26 16.51
C ALA A 95 6.83 -39.48 16.96
N ALA A 96 5.50 -39.44 16.77
CA ALA A 96 4.61 -40.55 17.11
C ALA A 96 4.94 -41.87 16.38
N LYS A 97 5.56 -41.78 15.20
CA LYS A 97 6.02 -42.93 14.41
C LYS A 97 7.52 -42.79 14.14
N ARG A 98 8.31 -43.77 14.60
CA ARG A 98 9.75 -43.81 14.37
C ARG A 98 10.07 -44.26 12.93
N HIS A 99 10.96 -43.54 12.26
CA HIS A 99 11.48 -43.92 10.95
C HIS A 99 12.40 -45.15 11.08
N ARG A 100 12.21 -46.15 10.22
CA ARG A 100 13.09 -47.33 10.08
C ARG A 100 13.76 -47.26 8.70
N ILE A 101 15.05 -47.58 8.65
CA ILE A 101 15.80 -47.76 7.40
C ILE A 101 15.45 -49.14 6.84
#